data_AF-A0A930ZEH5-F1
#
_entry.id   AF-A0A930ZEH5-F1
#
_cell.length_a   1.000
_cell.length_b   1.000
_cell.length_c   1.000
_cell.angle_alpha   90.00
_cell.angle_beta   90.00
_cell.angle_gamma   90.00
#
_symmetry.space_group_name_H-M   'P 1'
#
loop_
_entity.id
_entity.type
_entity.pdbx_description
1 polymer ?
#
loop_
_entity_poly.entity_id
_entity_poly.type
_entity_poly.pdbx_seq_one_letter_code
_entity_poly.pdbx_strand_id
1 'polypeptide(L)' 'RGSIIITSNQSLGAWGEVFGDTVIASAILDRLLHHSITINIKGESFRLKEKLKAGLLKSKLEMPEAS' A
#
# COMPACT_ATOMS: atom_id res chain seq x y z
N ARG A 1 -2.62 27.98 0.87
CA ARG A 1 -2.86 26.96 -0.17
C ARG A 1 -1.66 26.04 -0.18
N GLY A 2 -1.83 24.76 0.08
CA GLY A 2 -0.74 23.78 0.12
C GLY A 2 -1.21 22.47 -0.51
N SER A 3 -0.28 21.73 -1.10
CA SER A 3 -0.52 20.36 -1.55
C SER A 3 -0.18 19.38 -0.45
N ILE A 4 -0.86 18.24 -0.44
CA ILE A 4 -0.58 17.14 0.48
C ILE A 4 -0.36 15.89 -0.37
N ILE A 5 0.71 15.15 -0.06
CA ILE A 5 0.95 13.81 -0.60
C ILE A 5 0.77 12.83 0.55
N ILE A 6 -0.08 11.83 0.33
CA ILE A 6 -0.36 10.76 1.29
C ILE A 6 -0.01 9.44 0.63
N THR A 7 0.70 8.57 1.37
CA THR A 7 0.96 7.20 0.96
C THR A 7 0.28 6.25 1.95
N SER A 8 -0.47 5.28 1.45
CA SER A 8 -1.08 4.24 2.28
C SER A 8 -0.86 2.87 1.65
N ASN A 9 -0.67 1.85 2.49
CA ASN A 9 -0.69 0.45 2.08
C ASN A 9 -2.10 -0.17 2.18
N GLN A 10 -3.08 0.58 2.67
CA GLN A 10 -4.47 0.17 2.79
C GLN A 10 -5.30 0.73 1.64
N SER A 11 -6.25 -0.08 1.15
CA SER A 11 -7.24 0.37 0.18
C SER A 11 -8.19 1.38 0.83
N LEU A 12 -8.78 2.28 0.03
CA LEU A 12 -9.70 3.31 0.55
C LEU A 12 -10.89 2.70 1.33
N GLY A 13 -11.39 1.53 0.91
CA GLY A 13 -12.47 0.82 1.60
C GLY A 13 -12.07 0.29 2.99
N ALA A 14 -10.80 0.00 3.21
CA ALA A 14 -10.30 -0.48 4.51
C ALA A 14 -10.11 0.66 5.54
N TRP A 15 -10.29 1.93 5.14
CA TRP A 15 -10.05 3.06 6.05
C TRP A 15 -11.06 3.13 7.19
N GLY A 16 -12.25 2.53 7.04
CA GLY A 16 -13.19 2.37 8.15
C GLY A 16 -12.58 1.62 9.33
N GLU A 17 -11.81 0.55 9.07
CA GLU A 17 -11.11 -0.20 10.10
C GLU A 17 -9.91 0.58 10.66
N VAL A 18 -9.20 1.30 9.80
CA VAL A 18 -8.04 2.13 10.21
C VAL A 18 -8.45 3.22 11.21
N PHE A 19 -9.61 3.86 10.99
CA PHE A 19 -10.12 4.90 11.89
C PHE A 19 -11.06 4.37 12.97
N GLY A 20 -11.44 3.09 12.92
CA GLY A 20 -12.42 2.48 13.82
C GLY A 20 -13.85 3.00 13.65
N ASP A 21 -14.10 3.87 12.68
CA ASP A 21 -15.38 4.49 12.39
C ASP A 21 -15.48 4.79 10.89
N THR A 22 -16.46 4.18 10.23
CA THR A 22 -16.70 4.31 8.79
C THR A 22 -17.23 5.70 8.41
N VAL A 23 -17.96 6.38 9.30
CA VAL A 23 -18.48 7.74 9.09
C VAL A 23 -17.34 8.74 9.09
N ILE A 24 -16.43 8.64 10.07
CA ILE A 24 -15.24 9.50 10.14
C ILE A 24 -14.32 9.23 8.94
N ALA A 25 -14.07 7.96 8.62
CA ALA A 25 -13.26 7.59 7.46
C ALA A 25 -13.82 8.21 6.17
N SER A 26 -15.13 8.12 5.96
CA SER A 26 -15.81 8.68 4.79
C SER A 26 -15.67 10.20 4.73
N ALA A 27 -15.84 10.91 5.86
CA ALA A 27 -15.69 12.37 5.92
C ALA A 27 -14.25 12.85 5.65
N ILE A 28 -13.25 12.09 6.08
CA ILE A 28 -11.83 12.38 5.79
C ILE A 28 -11.56 12.13 4.31
N LEU A 29 -11.98 10.97 3.80
CA LEU A 29 -11.79 10.58 2.40
C LEU A 29 -12.46 11.55 1.44
N ASP A 30 -13.66 12.05 1.76
CA ASP A 30 -14.36 13.07 0.98
C ASP A 30 -13.47 14.31 0.76
N ARG A 31 -12.90 14.86 1.85
CA ARG A 31 -12.01 16.03 1.77
C ARG A 31 -10.71 15.74 1.02
N LEU A 32 -10.12 14.56 1.24
CA LEU A 32 -8.87 14.18 0.58
C LEU A 32 -9.08 13.94 -0.91
N LEU A 33 -10.20 13.32 -1.30
CA LEU A 33 -10.42 12.86 -2.67
C LEU A 33 -11.08 13.92 -3.56
N HIS A 34 -11.75 14.93 -2.99
CA HIS A 34 -12.44 15.99 -3.74
C HIS A 34 -11.53 16.68 -4.79
N HIS A 35 -10.25 16.91 -4.46
CA HIS A 35 -9.27 17.49 -5.38
C HIS A 35 -7.93 16.74 -5.35
N SER A 36 -7.96 15.44 -5.67
CA SER A 36 -6.76 14.60 -5.66
C SER A 36 -6.56 13.81 -6.95
N ILE A 37 -5.34 13.28 -7.07
CA ILE A 37 -4.98 12.28 -8.06
C ILE A 37 -4.62 11.01 -7.28
N THR A 38 -5.38 9.94 -7.48
CA THR A 38 -5.12 8.65 -6.84
C THR A 38 -4.22 7.79 -7.72
N ILE A 39 -3.07 7.39 -7.19
CA ILE A 39 -2.12 6.50 -7.87
C ILE A 39 -2.09 5.16 -7.16
N ASN A 40 -2.60 4.12 -7.82
CA ASN A 40 -2.53 2.75 -7.32
C ASN A 40 -1.21 2.10 -7.74
N ILE A 41 -0.34 1.85 -6.76
CA ILE A 41 0.97 1.23 -6.99
C ILE A 41 0.84 -0.29 -6.84
N LYS A 42 1.25 -1.03 -7.87
CA LYS A 42 1.30 -2.50 -7.89
C LYS A 42 2.72 -2.96 -8.23
N GLY A 43 3.09 -4.13 -7.73
CA GLY A 43 4.38 -4.75 -7.99
C GLY A 43 5.02 -5.31 -6.74
N GLU A 44 6.11 -6.03 -6.92
CA GLU A 44 6.86 -6.61 -5.81
C GLU A 44 7.58 -5.54 -5.00
N SER A 45 7.79 -5.83 -3.72
CA SER A 45 8.55 -4.98 -2.81
C SER A 45 9.96 -4.72 -3.36
N PHE A 46 10.31 -3.44 -3.51
CA PHE A 46 11.67 -3.06 -3.89
C PHE A 46 12.71 -3.61 -2.91
N ARG A 47 12.39 -3.60 -1.61
CA ARG A 47 13.25 -4.17 -0.56
C ARG A 47 13.50 -5.66 -0.75
N LEU A 48 12.50 -6.40 -1.23
CA LEU A 48 12.63 -7.83 -1.54
C LEU A 48 13.57 -8.03 -2.71
N LYS A 49 13.42 -7.23 -3.78
CA LYS A 49 14.32 -7.27 -4.95
C LYS A 49 15.78 -7.02 -4.57
N GLU A 50 16.04 -6.05 -3.71
CA GLU A 50 17.41 -5.75 -3.26
C GLU A 50 18.01 -6.88 -2.42
N LYS A 51 17.22 -7.50 -1.53
CA LYS A 51 17.65 -8.69 -0.78
C LYS A 51 17.94 -9.90 -1.68
N LEU A 52 17.14 -10.10 -2.72
CA LEU A 52 17.38 -11.14 -3.73
C LEU A 52 18.69 -10.88 -4.47
N LYS A 53 18.93 -9.65 -4.94
CA LYS A 53 20.19 -9.27 -5.61
C LYS A 53 21.41 -9.43 -4.70
N ALA A 54 21.26 -9.13 -3.42
CA ALA A 54 22.31 -9.30 -2.42
C ALA A 54 22.56 -10.77 -2.02
N GLY A 55 21.82 -11.72 -2.59
CA GLY A 55 21.91 -13.15 -2.26
C GLY A 55 21.38 -13.50 -0.86
N LEU A 56 20.66 -12.58 -0.21
CA LEU A 56 20.15 -12.73 1.15
C LEU A 56 18.81 -13.48 1.21
N LEU A 57 18.17 -13.68 0.06
CA LEU A 57 16.93 -14.45 -0.09
C LEU A 57 17.06 -15.33 -1.32
N LYS A 58 16.52 -16.56 -1.24
CA LYS A 58 16.40 -17.44 -2.41
C LYS A 58 15.14 -17.09 -3.20
N SER A 59 15.22 -17.19 -4.52
CA SER A 59 14.06 -16.89 -5.36
C SER A 59 12.96 -17.93 -5.10
N LYS A 60 11.69 -17.53 -5.23
CA LYS A 60 10.55 -18.45 -5.07
C LYS A 60 10.61 -19.64 -6.04
N LEU A 61 11.34 -19.51 -7.15
CA LEU A 61 11.58 -20.55 -8.14
C LEU A 61 12.57 -21.63 -7.67
N GLU A 62 13.42 -21.31 -6.69
CA GLU A 62 14.42 -22.23 -6.12
C GLU A 62 13.93 -22.96 -4.86
N MET A 63 12.75 -22.62 -4.37
CA MET A 63 12.12 -23.34 -3.27
C MET A 63 11.26 -24.45 -3.90
N PRO A 64 11.65 -25.74 -3.80
CA PRO A 64 10.76 -26.82 -4.22
C PRO A 64 9.44 -26.64 -3.47
N GLU A 65 8.32 -26.81 -4.18
CA GLU A 65 6.98 -26.75 -3.58
C GLU A 65 7.01 -27.59 -2.31
N ALA A 66 6.77 -26.92 -1.18
CA ALA A 66 6.74 -27.56 0.12
C ALA A 66 5.78 -28.77 0.01
N SER A 67 6.36 -29.97 0.10
CA SER A 67 5.61 -31.23 0.16
C SER A 67 4.80 -31.33 1.44
#